data_AF-A0A1I3IR78-F1
#
_entry.id   AF-A0A1I3IR78-F1
#
_cell.length_a   1.000
_cell.length_b   1.000
_cell.length_c   1.000
_cell.angle_alpha   90.00
_cell.angle_beta   90.00
_cell.angle_gamma   90.00
#
_symmetry.space_group_name_H-M   'P 1'
#
loop_
_entity.id
_entity.type
_entity.pdbx_description
1 polymer ?
#
loop_
_entity_poly.entity_id
_entity_poly.type
_entity_poly.pdbx_seq_one_letter_code
_entity_poly.pdbx_strand_id
1 'polypeptide(L)'
;MDATAPPLQPAVLVTGFDAVALVLLLHVWLVVVGLAVWNDDARTGMAWVDRRIHLSTRLYATLLFLAVLAVWVPFAVGQYPIGPANPFGRNRTVVVAFGVAGLLVGAGFYFLGGVVTNLRSYVTFRRSTPTDARDVTSGPVQVSGTVVPLEEPLEAPVTGDDAVCYRLSATQVIDETDGRLQEREDDQFGSTPARAPTLGSALVDQTSLLKERRTSFAVRDETGQVDIDPDRAQLRLERTASEPVPDDSRPSDPLATHLLESTDLDPTDGNRIYYEESLRTDTEVTVVGVASGSDTGSEPTITAGDTVAEFVVAPGCGETTARHFRRAIVGCSGAAIASSSVGLSILALLAGHGWWIPLPGL
;
A
#
# COMPACT_ATOMS: atom_id res chain seq x y z
N MET A 1 41.79 -12.09 52.76
CA MET A 1 41.57 -12.07 51.30
C MET A 1 40.15 -12.55 51.10
N ASP A 2 39.19 -11.64 51.24
CA ASP A 2 37.76 -11.96 51.07
C ASP A 2 37.37 -11.53 49.66
N ALA A 3 37.13 -12.51 48.80
CA ALA A 3 36.62 -12.30 47.46
C ALA A 3 35.12 -12.01 47.56
N THR A 4 34.75 -10.73 47.50
CA THR A 4 33.37 -10.29 47.35
C THR A 4 32.85 -10.74 45.99
N ALA A 5 31.91 -11.70 45.99
CA ALA A 5 31.21 -12.12 44.80
C ALA A 5 30.47 -10.92 44.17
N PRO A 6 30.47 -10.78 42.83
CA PRO A 6 29.73 -9.72 42.17
C PRO A 6 28.22 -9.89 42.43
N PRO A 7 27.47 -8.80 42.62
CA PRO A 7 26.03 -8.88 42.83
C PRO A 7 25.37 -9.51 41.61
N LEU A 8 24.62 -10.59 41.85
CA LEU A 8 23.72 -11.20 40.87
C LEU A 8 22.73 -10.12 40.42
N GLN A 9 22.70 -9.85 39.11
CA GLN A 9 21.68 -8.99 38.51
C GLN A 9 20.30 -9.56 38.84
N PRO A 10 19.32 -8.74 39.25
CA PRO A 10 17.97 -9.22 39.49
C PRO A 10 17.42 -9.81 38.18
N ALA A 11 17.03 -11.07 38.23
CA ALA A 11 16.27 -11.70 37.16
C ALA A 11 15.03 -10.83 36.92
N VAL A 12 14.85 -10.37 35.68
CA VAL A 12 13.67 -9.59 35.27
C VAL A 12 12.45 -10.47 35.50
N LEU A 13 11.78 -10.23 36.62
CA LEU A 13 10.59 -10.96 37.05
C LEU A 13 9.45 -10.44 36.17
N VAL A 14 9.14 -11.18 35.11
CA VAL A 14 7.99 -10.92 34.23
C VAL A 14 6.76 -10.84 35.12
N THR A 15 6.22 -9.65 35.27
CA THR A 15 5.09 -9.39 36.17
C THR A 15 3.81 -9.90 35.52
N GLY A 16 2.78 -10.23 36.31
CA GLY A 16 1.46 -10.58 35.75
C GLY A 16 0.88 -9.48 34.85
N PHE A 17 1.33 -8.24 35.03
CA PHE A 17 1.00 -7.11 34.18
C PHE A 17 1.64 -7.22 32.78
N ASP A 18 2.87 -7.72 32.67
CA ASP A 18 3.54 -7.95 31.38
C ASP A 18 2.81 -9.02 30.55
N ALA A 19 2.30 -10.07 31.21
CA ALA A 19 1.49 -11.08 30.54
C ALA A 19 0.16 -10.50 30.02
N VAL A 20 -0.50 -9.65 30.79
CA VAL A 20 -1.75 -8.97 30.36
C VAL A 20 -1.47 -8.00 29.21
N ALA A 21 -0.37 -7.26 29.26
CA ALA A 21 0.04 -6.37 28.19
C ALA A 21 0.33 -7.13 26.89
N LEU A 22 1.04 -8.27 26.97
CA LEU A 22 1.30 -9.13 25.82
C LEU A 22 0.02 -9.73 25.22
N VAL A 23 -0.94 -10.11 26.06
CA VAL A 23 -2.26 -10.63 25.59
C VAL A 23 -3.09 -9.53 24.94
N LEU A 24 -3.12 -8.32 25.51
CA LEU A 24 -3.80 -7.17 24.89
C LEU A 24 -3.13 -6.78 23.57
N LEU A 25 -1.80 -6.82 23.52
CA LEU A 25 -1.01 -6.55 22.33
C LEU A 25 -1.29 -7.57 21.23
N LEU A 26 -1.35 -8.86 21.58
CA LEU A 26 -1.76 -9.93 20.66
C LEU A 26 -3.21 -9.76 20.20
N HIS A 27 -4.12 -9.36 21.09
CA HIS A 27 -5.52 -9.15 20.74
C HIS A 27 -5.72 -7.96 19.81
N VAL A 28 -5.11 -6.80 20.10
CA VAL A 28 -5.12 -5.64 19.21
C VAL A 28 -4.48 -5.99 17.87
N TRP A 29 -3.37 -6.73 17.89
CA TRP A 29 -2.74 -7.21 16.65
C TRP A 29 -3.68 -8.11 15.84
N LEU A 30 -4.34 -9.10 16.46
CA LEU A 30 -5.30 -9.98 15.79
C LEU A 30 -6.51 -9.22 15.23
N VAL A 31 -7.01 -8.21 15.95
CA VAL A 31 -8.11 -7.37 15.48
C VAL A 31 -7.69 -6.51 14.29
N VAL A 32 -6.51 -5.87 14.34
CA VAL A 32 -6.01 -5.04 13.24
C VAL A 32 -5.64 -5.89 12.03
N VAL A 33 -4.99 -7.06 12.22
CA VAL A 33 -4.73 -8.00 11.11
C VAL A 33 -6.03 -8.54 10.55
N GLY A 34 -6.99 -8.92 11.40
CA GLY A 34 -8.31 -9.40 10.96
C GLY A 34 -9.06 -8.36 10.14
N LEU A 35 -9.02 -7.09 10.55
CA LEU A 35 -9.59 -5.97 9.81
C LEU A 35 -8.83 -5.68 8.51
N ALA A 36 -7.50 -5.77 8.50
CA ALA A 36 -6.70 -5.56 7.29
C ALA A 36 -6.89 -6.69 6.26
N VAL A 37 -6.99 -7.94 6.72
CA VAL A 37 -7.31 -9.11 5.88
C VAL A 37 -8.73 -9.01 5.33
N TRP A 38 -9.68 -8.53 6.13
CA TRP A 38 -11.05 -8.29 5.68
C TRP A 38 -11.08 -7.16 4.63
N ASN A 39 -10.23 -6.17 4.80
CA ASN A 39 -10.20 -4.95 4.01
C ASN A 39 -9.06 -4.95 2.98
N ASP A 40 -8.77 -6.11 2.36
CA ASP A 40 -7.66 -6.31 1.40
C ASP A 40 -7.78 -5.38 0.17
N ASP A 41 -8.97 -4.79 -0.06
CA ASP A 41 -9.23 -3.80 -1.12
C ASP A 41 -9.13 -2.33 -0.68
N ALA A 42 -8.95 -2.03 0.62
CA ALA A 42 -8.82 -0.64 1.06
C ALA A 42 -7.48 -0.05 0.66
N ARG A 43 -7.52 0.76 -0.39
CA ARG A 43 -6.44 1.67 -0.72
C ARG A 43 -6.34 2.76 0.35
N THR A 44 -5.13 3.23 0.61
CA THR A 44 -4.82 4.23 1.64
C THR A 44 -5.32 5.65 1.31
N GLY A 45 -6.01 5.84 0.18
CA GLY A 45 -6.49 7.12 -0.34
C GLY A 45 -5.37 8.03 -0.88
N MET A 46 -4.14 7.78 -0.47
CA MET A 46 -2.95 8.48 -0.95
C MET A 46 -2.48 7.85 -2.26
N ALA A 47 -2.86 8.46 -3.38
CA ALA A 47 -2.58 7.98 -4.74
C ALA A 47 -1.10 7.65 -5.03
N TRP A 48 -0.15 8.27 -4.32
CA TRP A 48 1.28 7.95 -4.41
C TRP A 48 1.64 6.64 -3.70
N VAL A 49 0.99 6.36 -2.58
CA VAL A 49 1.22 5.20 -1.70
C VAL A 49 0.62 3.94 -2.32
N ASP A 50 -0.61 4.03 -2.80
CA ASP A 50 -1.36 2.90 -3.39
C ASP A 50 -0.75 2.42 -4.72
N ARG A 51 -0.04 3.30 -5.42
CA ARG A 51 0.67 2.98 -6.67
C ARG A 51 1.96 2.19 -6.45
N ARG A 52 2.57 2.30 -5.27
CA ARG A 52 3.95 1.82 -5.06
C ARG A 52 4.05 0.63 -4.12
N ILE A 53 3.01 0.32 -3.35
CA ILE A 53 3.10 -0.65 -2.26
C ILE A 53 2.05 -1.74 -2.45
N HIS A 54 2.44 -2.81 -3.15
CA HIS A 54 1.70 -4.06 -3.17
C HIS A 54 2.25 -4.96 -2.06
N LEU A 55 1.56 -5.01 -0.94
CA LEU A 55 1.92 -5.86 0.19
C LEU A 55 1.08 -7.12 0.13
N SER A 56 1.73 -8.29 0.10
CA SER A 56 0.99 -9.52 0.36
C SER A 56 0.48 -9.49 1.79
N THR A 57 -0.70 -10.08 2.03
CA THR A 57 -1.33 -10.15 3.35
C THR A 57 -0.37 -10.68 4.42
N ARG A 58 0.48 -11.65 4.06
CA ARG A 58 1.52 -12.21 4.95
C ARG A 58 2.61 -11.20 5.30
N LEU A 59 3.11 -10.46 4.30
CA LEU A 59 4.14 -9.45 4.52
C LEU A 59 3.58 -8.27 5.33
N TYR A 60 2.36 -7.83 5.03
CA TYR A 60 1.64 -6.83 5.80
C TYR A 60 1.49 -7.25 7.27
N ALA A 61 0.95 -8.46 7.53
CA ALA A 61 0.77 -8.97 8.89
C ALA A 61 2.09 -9.06 9.66
N THR A 62 3.17 -9.50 8.98
CA THR A 62 4.50 -9.57 9.57
C THR A 62 5.04 -8.19 9.93
N LEU A 63 4.90 -7.21 9.04
CA LEU A 63 5.36 -5.84 9.29
C LEU A 63 4.56 -5.15 10.37
N LEU A 64 3.24 -5.37 10.40
CA LEU A 64 2.38 -4.87 11.47
C LEU A 64 2.78 -5.48 12.81
N PHE A 65 3.10 -6.79 12.85
CA PHE A 65 3.60 -7.44 14.06
C PHE A 65 4.90 -6.76 14.55
N LEU A 66 5.84 -6.52 13.64
CA LEU A 66 7.08 -5.81 13.98
C LEU A 66 6.84 -4.36 14.42
N ALA A 67 5.90 -3.65 13.79
CA ALA A 67 5.51 -2.30 14.19
C ALA A 67 4.96 -2.28 15.61
N VAL A 68 4.09 -3.23 15.93
CA VAL A 68 3.58 -3.42 17.30
C VAL A 68 4.74 -3.68 18.25
N LEU A 69 5.64 -4.63 17.98
CA LEU A 69 6.81 -4.83 18.85
C LEU A 69 7.62 -3.53 19.04
N ALA A 70 7.88 -2.79 17.95
CA ALA A 70 8.63 -1.53 18.00
C ALA A 70 7.96 -0.45 18.85
N VAL A 71 6.62 -0.35 18.81
CA VAL A 71 5.85 0.57 19.67
C VAL A 71 6.04 0.24 21.15
N TRP A 72 6.20 -1.03 21.49
CA TRP A 72 6.26 -1.49 22.88
C TRP A 72 7.69 -1.57 23.45
N VAL A 73 8.72 -1.67 22.60
CA VAL A 73 10.14 -1.71 23.01
C VAL A 73 10.52 -0.59 23.99
N PRO A 74 10.16 0.70 23.77
CA PRO A 74 10.50 1.76 24.72
C PRO A 74 9.95 1.50 26.14
N PHE A 75 8.79 0.87 26.25
CA PHE A 75 8.11 0.62 27.52
C PHE A 75 8.58 -0.66 28.22
N ALA A 76 9.14 -1.62 27.46
CA ALA A 76 9.78 -2.80 28.04
C ALA A 76 11.02 -2.44 28.88
N VAL A 77 11.67 -1.31 28.56
CA VAL A 77 12.87 -0.82 29.24
C VAL A 77 12.58 0.44 30.08
N GLY A 78 11.41 1.06 29.91
CA GLY A 78 11.03 2.35 30.50
C GLY A 78 9.80 2.27 31.40
N GLN A 79 9.20 3.43 31.65
CA GLN A 79 7.97 3.54 32.44
C GLN A 79 6.74 3.47 31.54
N TYR A 80 5.69 2.78 32.01
CA TYR A 80 4.43 2.73 31.28
C TYR A 80 3.72 4.09 31.27
N PRO A 81 3.16 4.52 30.12
CA PRO A 81 2.49 5.81 29.99
C PRO A 81 1.06 5.76 30.56
N ILE A 82 0.57 4.57 30.94
CA ILE A 82 -0.77 4.32 31.45
C ILE A 82 -0.63 3.54 32.75
N GLY A 83 -0.94 4.17 33.89
CA GLY A 83 -0.88 3.53 35.20
C GLY A 83 -0.74 4.52 36.37
N PRO A 84 -0.88 4.03 37.62
CA PRO A 84 -0.79 4.88 38.82
C PRO A 84 0.60 5.49 39.04
N ALA A 85 1.63 4.92 38.40
CA ALA A 85 3.02 5.40 38.47
C ALA A 85 3.39 6.37 37.31
N ASN A 86 2.42 6.83 36.51
CA ASN A 86 2.70 7.71 35.37
C ASN A 86 3.16 9.11 35.83
N PRO A 87 4.35 9.59 35.43
CA PRO A 87 4.84 10.93 35.77
C PRO A 87 3.98 12.08 35.21
N PHE A 88 3.14 11.82 34.21
CA PHE A 88 2.30 12.82 33.53
C PHE A 88 0.83 12.85 34.02
N GLY A 89 0.47 12.01 35.00
CA GLY A 89 -0.90 11.89 35.51
C GLY A 89 -1.91 11.34 34.50
N ARG A 90 -3.20 11.30 34.85
CA ARG A 90 -4.31 10.82 33.98
C ARG A 90 -4.70 11.88 32.94
N ASN A 91 -3.73 12.35 32.15
CA ASN A 91 -3.94 13.39 31.15
C ASN A 91 -4.33 12.78 29.79
N ARG A 92 -5.43 13.25 29.20
CA ARG A 92 -5.91 12.80 27.88
C ARG A 92 -4.88 13.02 26.78
N THR A 93 -4.02 14.03 26.91
CA THR A 93 -2.96 14.34 25.94
C THR A 93 -1.94 13.22 25.78
N VAL A 94 -1.61 12.47 26.85
CA VAL A 94 -0.66 11.34 26.80
C VAL A 94 -1.22 10.19 25.97
N VAL A 95 -2.52 9.92 26.10
CA VAL A 95 -3.20 8.86 25.33
C VAL A 95 -3.25 9.24 23.84
N VAL A 96 -3.55 10.50 23.53
CA VAL A 96 -3.53 11.00 22.15
C VAL A 96 -2.12 10.93 21.56
N ALA A 97 -1.11 11.40 22.30
CA ALA A 97 0.29 11.35 21.85
C ALA A 97 0.77 9.92 21.60
N PHE A 98 0.42 8.98 22.48
CA PHE A 98 0.72 7.56 22.31
C PHE A 98 0.04 7.00 21.05
N GLY A 99 -1.24 7.29 20.85
CA GLY A 99 -1.99 6.83 19.66
C GLY A 99 -1.39 7.37 18.37
N VAL A 100 -1.10 8.67 18.31
CA VAL A 100 -0.46 9.32 17.15
C VAL A 100 0.93 8.73 16.89
N ALA A 101 1.74 8.54 17.93
CA ALA A 101 3.07 7.97 17.79
C ALA A 101 3.05 6.51 17.33
N GLY A 102 2.11 5.71 17.84
CA GLY A 102 1.88 4.34 17.38
C GLY A 102 1.48 4.28 15.90
N LEU A 103 0.59 5.19 15.46
CA LEU A 103 0.18 5.31 14.06
C LEU A 103 1.37 5.69 13.17
N LEU A 104 2.23 6.61 13.60
CA LEU A 104 3.45 6.98 12.88
C LEU A 104 4.41 5.80 12.72
N VAL A 105 4.61 4.99 13.77
CA VAL A 105 5.41 3.76 13.67
C VAL A 105 4.78 2.78 12.68
N GLY A 106 3.47 2.54 12.79
CA GLY A 106 2.72 1.67 11.87
C GLY A 106 2.86 2.11 10.41
N ALA A 107 2.67 3.41 10.12
CA ALA A 107 2.86 3.98 8.80
C ALA A 107 4.29 3.77 8.29
N GLY A 108 5.31 3.94 9.14
CA GLY A 108 6.68 3.72 8.74
C GLY A 108 7.01 2.27 8.38
N PHE A 109 6.45 1.30 9.11
CA PHE A 109 6.56 -0.13 8.76
C PHE A 109 5.80 -0.48 7.49
N TYR A 110 4.67 0.17 7.23
CA TYR A 110 3.97 0.05 5.96
C TYR A 110 4.83 0.53 4.78
N PHE A 111 5.48 1.70 4.92
CA PHE A 111 6.44 2.19 3.92
C PHE A 111 7.66 1.28 3.77
N LEU A 112 8.15 0.68 4.85
CA LEU A 112 9.21 -0.32 4.81
C LEU A 112 8.79 -1.55 3.98
N GLY A 113 7.52 -1.95 4.07
CA GLY A 113 6.93 -2.96 3.19
C GLY A 113 7.03 -2.58 1.72
N GLY A 114 6.72 -1.33 1.39
CA GLY A 114 6.95 -0.74 0.07
C GLY A 114 8.41 -0.82 -0.39
N VAL A 115 9.38 -0.57 0.50
CA VAL A 115 10.81 -0.72 0.18
C VAL A 115 11.13 -2.17 -0.17
N VAL A 116 10.69 -3.12 0.64
CA VAL A 116 10.98 -4.55 0.44
C VAL A 116 10.39 -5.05 -0.89
N THR A 117 9.15 -4.69 -1.19
CA THR A 117 8.48 -5.13 -2.41
C THR A 117 9.13 -4.52 -3.65
N ASN A 118 9.37 -3.21 -3.67
CA ASN A 118 10.06 -2.56 -4.79
C ASN A 118 11.50 -3.02 -4.96
N LEU A 119 12.22 -3.30 -3.87
CA LEU A 119 13.58 -3.83 -3.94
C LEU A 119 13.57 -5.25 -4.52
N ARG A 120 12.60 -6.09 -4.13
CA ARG A 120 12.42 -7.43 -4.70
C ARG A 120 12.18 -7.34 -6.21
N SER A 121 11.24 -6.53 -6.66
CA SER A 121 10.95 -6.34 -8.09
C SER A 121 12.17 -5.80 -8.83
N TYR A 122 12.88 -4.83 -8.24
CA TYR A 122 14.11 -4.27 -8.82
C TYR A 122 15.23 -5.31 -8.95
N VAL A 123 15.40 -6.18 -7.94
CA VAL A 123 16.37 -7.27 -7.98
C VAL A 123 15.98 -8.31 -9.03
N THR A 124 14.71 -8.66 -9.15
CA THR A 124 14.20 -9.55 -10.21
C THR A 124 14.51 -8.94 -11.59
N PHE A 125 14.14 -7.68 -11.81
CA PHE A 125 14.43 -6.92 -13.03
C PHE A 125 15.93 -6.80 -13.35
N ARG A 126 16.79 -6.71 -12.33
CA ARG A 126 18.25 -6.62 -12.55
C ARG A 126 18.92 -7.97 -12.75
N ARG A 127 18.26 -9.07 -12.35
CA ARG A 127 18.76 -10.44 -12.51
C ARG A 127 18.23 -11.10 -13.78
N SER A 128 17.11 -10.62 -14.33
CA SER A 128 16.64 -11.03 -15.65
C SER A 128 17.60 -10.54 -16.72
N THR A 129 17.96 -11.43 -17.64
CA THR A 129 18.73 -11.09 -18.83
C THR A 129 17.82 -10.44 -19.87
N PRO A 130 18.12 -9.21 -20.32
CA PRO A 130 17.48 -8.65 -21.50
C PRO A 130 17.61 -9.64 -22.65
N THR A 131 16.49 -10.05 -23.22
CA THR A 131 16.40 -11.07 -24.26
C THR A 131 15.62 -10.47 -25.42
N ASP A 132 16.23 -10.50 -26.60
CA ASP A 132 15.59 -10.10 -27.85
C ASP A 132 14.39 -11.00 -28.13
N ALA A 133 13.30 -10.45 -28.67
CA ALA A 133 12.07 -11.18 -28.96
C ALA A 133 12.30 -12.52 -29.69
N ARG A 134 13.19 -12.53 -30.69
CA ARG A 134 13.51 -13.73 -31.49
C ARG A 134 14.25 -14.84 -30.73
N ASP A 135 14.93 -14.49 -29.65
CA ASP A 135 15.81 -15.39 -28.89
C ASP A 135 15.10 -15.95 -27.64
N VAL A 136 13.83 -15.56 -27.43
CA VAL A 136 12.97 -16.08 -26.38
C VAL A 136 12.62 -17.53 -26.68
N THR A 137 13.19 -18.44 -25.88
CA THR A 137 12.98 -19.89 -26.03
C THR A 137 12.28 -20.48 -24.81
N SER A 138 12.87 -20.37 -23.62
CA SER A 138 12.25 -20.76 -22.37
C SER A 138 12.95 -20.15 -21.15
N GLY A 139 12.24 -20.04 -20.03
CA GLY A 139 12.79 -19.59 -18.76
C GLY A 139 12.58 -18.10 -18.47
N PRO A 140 13.24 -17.55 -17.43
CA PRO A 140 13.05 -16.17 -17.02
C PRO A 140 13.64 -15.22 -18.07
N VAL A 141 12.81 -14.35 -18.61
CA VAL A 141 13.19 -13.40 -19.67
C VAL A 141 12.75 -11.98 -19.32
N GLN A 142 13.46 -11.03 -19.91
CA GLN A 142 13.09 -9.62 -19.91
C GLN A 142 13.04 -9.13 -21.35
N VAL A 143 11.85 -8.74 -21.82
CA VAL A 143 11.61 -8.24 -23.17
C VAL A 143 11.14 -6.79 -23.08
N SER A 144 11.67 -5.92 -23.93
CA SER A 144 11.24 -4.53 -24.02
C SER A 144 10.82 -4.23 -25.44
N GLY A 145 9.72 -3.51 -25.63
CA GLY A 145 9.21 -3.19 -26.96
C GLY A 145 7.88 -2.46 -26.89
N THR A 146 7.19 -2.40 -28.02
CA THR A 146 5.90 -1.74 -28.16
C THR A 146 4.76 -2.74 -27.99
N VAL A 147 3.73 -2.36 -27.24
CA VAL A 147 2.51 -3.15 -27.06
C VAL A 147 1.71 -3.21 -28.36
N VAL A 148 1.41 -4.42 -28.82
CA VAL A 148 0.56 -4.71 -29.98
C VAL A 148 -0.59 -5.61 -29.54
N PRO A 149 -1.86 -5.26 -29.81
CA PRO A 149 -2.99 -6.11 -29.42
C PRO A 149 -3.02 -7.40 -30.26
N LEU A 150 -3.31 -8.53 -29.62
CA LEU A 150 -3.55 -9.81 -30.30
C LEU A 150 -5.04 -10.05 -30.58
N GLU A 151 -5.88 -9.55 -29.68
CA GLU A 151 -7.34 -9.56 -29.78
C GLU A 151 -7.87 -8.14 -30.04
N GLU A 152 -9.19 -7.98 -30.08
CA GLU A 152 -9.82 -6.67 -30.12
C GLU A 152 -9.41 -5.87 -28.86
N PRO A 153 -8.82 -4.65 -29.01
CA PRO A 153 -8.38 -3.87 -27.88
C PRO A 153 -9.57 -3.50 -26.99
N LEU A 154 -9.31 -3.42 -25.69
CA LEU A 154 -10.28 -2.98 -24.71
C LEU A 154 -10.38 -1.46 -24.73
N GLU A 155 -11.60 -0.93 -24.73
CA GLU A 155 -11.81 0.50 -24.49
C GLU A 155 -11.60 0.82 -23.01
N ALA A 156 -10.71 1.77 -22.74
CA ALA A 156 -10.41 2.21 -21.39
C ALA A 156 -11.53 3.13 -20.86
N PRO A 157 -12.06 2.90 -19.64
CA PRO A 157 -13.36 3.42 -19.25
C PRO A 157 -13.43 4.93 -19.00
N VAL A 158 -12.30 5.58 -18.70
CA VAL A 158 -12.24 7.03 -18.45
C VAL A 158 -11.69 7.77 -19.67
N THR A 159 -10.67 7.23 -20.32
CA THR A 159 -10.04 7.88 -21.47
C THR A 159 -10.72 7.57 -22.81
N GLY A 160 -11.40 6.43 -22.93
CA GLY A 160 -11.88 5.91 -24.21
C GLY A 160 -10.75 5.44 -25.14
N ASP A 161 -9.51 5.34 -24.63
CA ASP A 161 -8.36 4.92 -25.43
C ASP A 161 -8.29 3.39 -25.56
N ASP A 162 -7.73 2.90 -26.67
CA ASP A 162 -7.44 1.48 -26.86
C ASP A 162 -6.37 0.99 -25.88
N ALA A 163 -6.70 -0.05 -25.11
CA ALA A 163 -5.85 -0.64 -24.10
C ALA A 163 -5.88 -2.18 -24.15
N VAL A 164 -4.77 -2.81 -23.76
CA VAL A 164 -4.72 -4.28 -23.60
C VAL A 164 -5.02 -4.72 -22.17
N CYS A 165 -4.87 -3.81 -21.21
CA CYS A 165 -5.22 -4.01 -19.80
C CYS A 165 -5.71 -2.69 -19.21
N TYR A 166 -6.74 -2.74 -18.38
CA TYR A 166 -7.12 -1.58 -17.56
C TYR A 166 -7.63 -1.98 -16.19
N ARG A 167 -7.48 -1.04 -15.26
CA ARG A 167 -7.99 -1.10 -13.91
C ARG A 167 -8.75 0.17 -13.58
N LEU A 168 -10.04 0.02 -13.24
CA LEU A 168 -10.92 1.10 -12.81
C LEU A 168 -11.14 1.02 -11.31
N SER A 169 -10.89 2.13 -10.62
CA SER A 169 -11.13 2.27 -9.18
C SER A 169 -11.82 3.60 -8.90
N ALA A 170 -12.58 3.69 -7.82
CA ALA A 170 -13.27 4.92 -7.43
C ALA A 170 -13.04 5.23 -5.96
N THR A 171 -12.76 6.49 -5.65
CA THR A 171 -12.77 7.02 -4.28
C THR A 171 -14.07 7.75 -4.03
N GLN A 172 -14.77 7.41 -2.95
CA GLN A 172 -15.87 8.22 -2.45
C GLN A 172 -15.33 9.39 -1.65
N VAL A 173 -15.72 10.61 -2.04
CA VAL A 173 -15.39 11.85 -1.33
C VAL A 173 -16.52 12.12 -0.36
N ILE A 174 -16.28 11.90 0.94
CA ILE A 174 -17.25 12.25 1.97
C ILE A 174 -17.18 13.77 2.17
N ASP A 175 -18.20 14.49 1.70
CA ASP A 175 -18.32 15.90 2.01
C ASP A 175 -18.70 16.04 3.51
N GLU A 176 -17.82 16.68 4.30
CA GLU A 176 -18.02 16.89 5.75
C GLU A 176 -19.31 17.69 6.06
N THR A 177 -19.94 18.26 5.02
CA THR A 177 -21.13 19.10 5.10
C THR A 177 -22.41 18.30 5.37
N ASP A 178 -22.52 17.04 4.93
CA ASP A 178 -23.76 16.24 5.05
C ASP A 178 -23.90 15.45 6.35
N GLY A 179 -22.83 15.35 7.14
CA GLY A 179 -22.91 14.82 8.50
C GLY A 179 -23.69 15.72 9.48
N ARG A 180 -24.10 16.93 9.07
CA ARG A 180 -24.85 17.87 9.93
C ARG A 180 -26.38 17.78 9.82
N LEU A 181 -26.94 17.08 8.83
CA LEU A 181 -28.39 17.15 8.56
C LEU A 181 -29.17 15.88 8.94
N GLN A 182 -28.53 14.88 9.57
CA GLN A 182 -29.20 13.64 10.02
C GLN A 182 -29.10 13.33 11.53
N GLU A 183 -28.77 14.31 12.38
CA GLU A 183 -29.09 14.25 13.81
C GLU A 183 -30.40 15.02 14.07
N ARG A 184 -31.52 14.34 13.78
CA ARG A 184 -32.77 14.35 14.55
C ARG A 184 -33.27 15.74 15.03
N GLU A 185 -34.24 16.30 14.30
CA GLU A 185 -35.32 17.10 14.87
C GLU A 185 -35.99 16.28 15.98
N ASP A 186 -35.59 16.50 17.22
CA ASP A 186 -36.34 16.29 18.47
C ASP A 186 -35.31 16.22 19.62
N ASP A 187 -34.90 17.39 20.13
CA ASP A 187 -34.80 17.62 21.58
C ASP A 187 -34.40 19.07 21.87
N GLN A 188 -35.40 19.79 22.33
CA GLN A 188 -35.34 21.10 22.95
C GLN A 188 -34.64 20.96 24.32
N PHE A 189 -33.40 21.43 24.46
CA PHE A 189 -32.88 22.21 25.60
C PHE A 189 -31.36 22.35 25.53
N GLY A 190 -30.86 23.58 25.76
CA GLY A 190 -29.48 23.96 25.56
C GLY A 190 -28.47 23.24 26.47
N SER A 191 -27.37 22.82 25.86
CA SER A 191 -26.02 22.69 26.44
C SER A 191 -25.09 22.38 25.29
N THR A 192 -24.30 23.35 24.85
CA THR A 192 -23.30 23.19 23.77
C THR A 192 -22.25 22.15 24.17
N PRO A 193 -22.20 20.96 23.54
CA PRO A 193 -21.01 20.12 23.64
C PRO A 193 -20.16 20.45 22.42
N ALA A 194 -19.00 21.06 22.64
CA ALA A 194 -17.93 21.05 21.64
C ALA A 194 -17.49 19.60 21.44
N ARG A 195 -18.20 18.89 20.55
CA ARG A 195 -17.93 17.51 20.15
C ARG A 195 -16.66 17.57 19.31
N ALA A 196 -15.56 17.07 19.88
CA ALA A 196 -14.30 16.94 19.18
C ALA A 196 -14.53 16.16 17.87
N PRO A 197 -13.95 16.59 16.73
CA PRO A 197 -14.06 15.83 15.49
C PRO A 197 -13.49 14.45 15.75
N THR A 198 -14.33 13.42 15.56
CA THR A 198 -13.91 12.04 15.60
C THR A 198 -12.84 11.86 14.52
N LEU A 199 -11.60 11.61 14.94
CA LEU A 199 -10.43 11.32 14.08
C LEU A 199 -10.64 10.17 13.06
N GLY A 200 -11.80 9.51 13.08
CA GLY A 200 -12.19 8.49 12.10
C GLY A 200 -12.86 9.04 10.83
N SER A 201 -13.43 10.25 10.83
CA SER A 201 -14.12 10.78 9.62
C SER A 201 -13.19 11.47 8.63
N ALA A 202 -12.02 11.92 9.07
CA ALA A 202 -11.05 12.64 8.23
C ALA A 202 -10.03 11.72 7.53
N LEU A 203 -10.14 10.40 7.66
CA LEU A 203 -9.04 9.48 7.35
C LEU A 203 -9.38 8.30 6.42
N VAL A 204 -10.59 8.20 5.87
CA VAL A 204 -10.89 7.08 4.96
C VAL A 204 -11.70 7.54 3.74
N ASP A 205 -11.00 8.16 2.79
CA ASP A 205 -11.32 8.06 1.37
C ASP A 205 -11.22 6.58 0.98
N GLN A 206 -12.34 5.85 1.02
CA GLN A 206 -12.36 4.45 0.59
C GLN A 206 -12.25 4.42 -0.94
N THR A 207 -11.06 4.12 -1.46
CA THR A 207 -10.94 3.74 -2.87
C THR A 207 -11.26 2.26 -3.02
N SER A 208 -12.32 1.94 -3.76
CA SER A 208 -12.67 0.56 -4.11
C SER A 208 -12.25 0.23 -5.54
N LEU A 209 -11.79 -1.00 -5.77
CA LEU A 209 -11.64 -1.54 -7.12
C LEU A 209 -13.03 -1.83 -7.70
N LEU A 210 -13.34 -1.26 -8.86
CA LEU A 210 -14.64 -1.47 -9.53
C LEU A 210 -14.55 -2.55 -10.58
N LYS A 211 -13.53 -2.47 -11.45
CA LYS A 211 -13.38 -3.38 -12.59
C LYS A 211 -11.92 -3.53 -12.97
N GLU A 212 -11.55 -4.73 -13.35
CA GLU A 212 -10.26 -5.04 -13.94
C GLU A 212 -10.46 -5.96 -15.15
N ARG A 213 -9.89 -5.58 -16.30
CA ARG A 213 -9.92 -6.39 -17.52
C ARG A 213 -8.53 -6.48 -18.13
N ARG A 214 -8.23 -7.65 -18.67
CA ARG A 214 -6.95 -8.00 -19.29
C ARG A 214 -7.23 -8.81 -20.55
N THR A 215 -6.51 -8.54 -21.62
CA THR A 215 -6.43 -9.39 -22.82
C THR A 215 -4.96 -9.67 -23.13
N SER A 216 -4.71 -10.81 -23.78
CA SER A 216 -3.39 -11.16 -24.27
C SER A 216 -2.92 -10.16 -25.32
N PHE A 217 -1.63 -9.85 -25.30
CA PHE A 217 -1.04 -8.90 -26.20
C PHE A 217 0.37 -9.34 -26.58
N ALA A 218 0.91 -8.76 -27.63
CA ALA A 218 2.28 -9.00 -28.04
C ALA A 218 3.15 -7.81 -27.71
N VAL A 219 4.43 -8.07 -27.43
CA VAL A 219 5.48 -7.05 -27.37
C VAL A 219 6.33 -7.19 -28.62
N ARG A 220 6.36 -6.14 -29.42
CA ARG A 220 7.14 -6.07 -30.66
C ARG A 220 8.36 -5.19 -30.47
N ASP A 221 9.52 -5.71 -30.82
CA ASP A 221 10.77 -4.97 -30.91
C ASP A 221 11.33 -5.03 -32.34
N GLU A 222 12.55 -4.52 -32.54
CA GLU A 222 13.23 -4.56 -33.85
C GLU A 222 13.66 -5.98 -34.28
N THR A 223 13.65 -6.94 -33.36
CA THR A 223 14.12 -8.31 -33.55
C THR A 223 12.98 -9.29 -33.82
N GLY A 224 11.75 -8.98 -33.38
CA GLY A 224 10.58 -9.83 -33.57
C GLY A 224 9.41 -9.45 -32.69
N GLN A 225 8.57 -10.45 -32.43
CA GLN A 225 7.36 -10.34 -31.61
C GLN A 225 7.31 -11.49 -30.61
N VAL A 226 6.83 -11.22 -29.40
CA VAL A 226 6.60 -12.22 -28.36
C VAL A 226 5.21 -12.04 -27.77
N ASP A 227 4.47 -13.13 -27.64
CA ASP A 227 3.15 -13.13 -27.04
C ASP A 227 3.24 -13.07 -25.51
N ILE A 228 2.39 -12.25 -24.92
CA ILE A 228 2.30 -12.02 -23.48
C ILE A 228 0.91 -12.39 -23.03
N ASP A 229 0.83 -13.32 -22.08
CA ASP A 229 -0.38 -13.63 -21.35
C ASP A 229 -0.32 -12.94 -19.97
N PRO A 230 -1.09 -11.85 -19.76
CA PRO A 230 -1.15 -11.15 -18.48
C PRO A 230 -2.07 -11.83 -17.47
N ASP A 231 -2.63 -13.01 -17.74
CA ASP A 231 -3.40 -13.72 -16.73
C ASP A 231 -2.53 -14.05 -15.52
N ARG A 232 -3.09 -13.83 -14.32
CA ARG A 232 -2.41 -13.99 -13.01
C ARG A 232 -1.16 -13.13 -12.80
N ALA A 233 -0.82 -12.27 -13.75
CA ALA A 233 0.24 -11.28 -13.61
C ALA A 233 -0.02 -10.30 -12.47
N GLN A 234 1.05 -9.84 -11.80
CA GLN A 234 0.99 -8.62 -10.99
C GLN A 234 1.22 -7.41 -11.89
N LEU A 235 0.14 -6.81 -12.39
CA LEU A 235 0.23 -5.64 -13.25
C LEU A 235 0.57 -4.39 -12.44
N ARG A 236 1.61 -3.67 -12.86
CA ARG A 236 1.94 -2.34 -12.34
C ARG A 236 1.63 -1.29 -13.39
N LEU A 237 0.34 -1.01 -13.53
CA LEU A 237 -0.15 0.04 -14.42
C LEU A 237 0.04 1.41 -13.78
N GLU A 238 0.49 2.38 -14.57
CA GLU A 238 0.48 3.78 -14.13
C GLU A 238 -0.93 4.35 -14.32
N ARG A 239 -1.34 5.27 -13.42
CA ARG A 239 -2.60 6.00 -13.61
C ARG A 239 -2.48 6.86 -14.85
N THR A 240 -3.36 6.61 -15.80
CA THR A 240 -3.43 7.33 -17.07
C THR A 240 -4.41 8.50 -16.97
N ALA A 241 -5.52 8.32 -16.24
CA ALA A 241 -6.55 9.35 -16.10
C ALA A 241 -7.29 9.33 -14.76
N SER A 242 -7.99 10.43 -14.48
CA SER A 242 -8.91 10.56 -13.36
C SER A 242 -10.08 11.47 -13.73
N GLU A 243 -11.29 11.08 -13.35
CA GLU A 243 -12.50 11.85 -13.57
C GLU A 243 -13.23 12.09 -12.23
N PRO A 244 -13.27 13.33 -11.73
CA PRO A 244 -14.11 13.69 -10.60
C PRO A 244 -15.56 13.87 -11.07
N VAL A 245 -16.49 13.19 -10.40
CA VAL A 245 -17.93 13.24 -10.65
C VAL A 245 -18.64 13.73 -9.38
N PRO A 246 -19.07 15.00 -9.34
CA PRO A 246 -19.87 15.54 -8.25
C PRO A 246 -21.22 14.81 -8.10
N ASP A 247 -21.83 14.87 -6.91
CA ASP A 247 -23.14 14.24 -6.59
C ASP A 247 -24.24 14.54 -7.62
N ASP A 248 -24.33 15.77 -8.09
CA ASP A 248 -25.38 16.23 -9.02
C ASP A 248 -25.00 16.11 -10.50
N SER A 249 -23.90 15.42 -10.81
CA SER A 249 -23.35 15.33 -12.17
C SER A 249 -23.31 13.90 -12.67
N ARG A 250 -23.44 13.73 -13.99
CA ARG A 250 -23.27 12.42 -14.63
C ARG A 250 -21.81 12.20 -15.02
N PRO A 251 -21.30 10.96 -14.90
CA PRO A 251 -20.02 10.59 -15.48
C PRO A 251 -20.04 10.76 -17.00
N SER A 252 -18.87 10.87 -17.60
CA SER A 252 -18.69 10.84 -19.05
C SER A 252 -19.36 9.59 -19.67
N ASP A 253 -19.88 9.72 -20.89
CA ASP A 253 -20.59 8.63 -21.59
C ASP A 253 -19.84 7.27 -21.62
N PRO A 254 -18.51 7.21 -21.90
CA PRO A 254 -17.77 5.94 -21.84
C PRO A 254 -17.76 5.35 -20.43
N LEU A 255 -17.52 6.17 -19.41
CA LEU A 255 -17.51 5.74 -18.02
C LEU A 255 -18.89 5.29 -17.56
N ALA A 256 -19.94 6.03 -17.91
CA ALA A 256 -21.34 5.71 -17.62
C ALA A 256 -21.73 4.35 -18.19
N THR A 257 -21.37 4.09 -19.45
CA THR A 257 -21.64 2.81 -20.13
C THR A 257 -20.98 1.66 -19.40
N HIS A 258 -19.71 1.80 -19.01
CA HIS A 258 -19.00 0.75 -18.30
C HIS A 258 -19.48 0.52 -16.86
N LEU A 259 -19.90 1.58 -16.16
CA LEU A 259 -20.46 1.46 -14.81
C LEU A 259 -21.79 0.69 -14.81
N LEU A 260 -22.65 0.97 -15.80
CA LEU A 260 -23.91 0.26 -16.02
C LEU A 260 -23.73 -1.21 -16.38
N GLU A 261 -22.63 -1.57 -17.05
CA GLU A 261 -22.29 -2.95 -17.39
C GLU A 261 -21.71 -3.75 -16.22
N SER A 262 -20.98 -3.11 -15.30
CA SER A 262 -20.16 -3.81 -14.30
C SER A 262 -20.79 -3.92 -12.92
N THR A 263 -21.81 -3.14 -12.60
CA THR A 263 -22.28 -3.01 -11.21
C THR A 263 -23.74 -2.59 -11.13
N ASP A 264 -24.48 -3.09 -10.12
CA ASP A 264 -25.75 -2.51 -9.63
C ASP A 264 -25.54 -1.14 -8.94
N LEU A 265 -24.49 -0.40 -9.31
CA LEU A 265 -24.22 0.94 -8.79
C LEU A 265 -25.00 1.94 -9.63
N ASP A 266 -25.86 2.70 -8.98
CA ASP A 266 -26.55 3.81 -9.63
C ASP A 266 -25.50 4.87 -10.02
N PRO A 267 -25.38 5.29 -11.29
CA PRO A 267 -24.41 6.32 -11.69
C PRO A 267 -24.63 7.69 -11.01
N THR A 268 -25.71 7.85 -10.25
CA THR A 268 -26.00 9.01 -9.38
C THR A 268 -25.54 8.85 -7.93
N ASP A 269 -24.88 7.74 -7.59
CA ASP A 269 -24.59 7.38 -6.20
C ASP A 269 -23.28 8.03 -5.71
N GLY A 270 -23.32 9.32 -5.39
CA GLY A 270 -22.31 9.98 -4.56
C GLY A 270 -21.17 10.72 -5.29
N ASN A 271 -20.61 11.73 -4.63
CA ASN A 271 -19.39 12.47 -4.99
C ASN A 271 -18.21 11.50 -5.05
N ARG A 272 -17.79 11.14 -6.26
CA ARG A 272 -16.76 10.11 -6.50
C ARG A 272 -15.69 10.61 -7.44
N ILE A 273 -14.47 10.17 -7.22
CA ILE A 273 -13.38 10.36 -8.17
C ILE A 273 -12.99 9.00 -8.74
N TYR A 274 -13.23 8.82 -10.03
CA TYR A 274 -12.85 7.64 -10.78
C TYR A 274 -11.42 7.74 -11.25
N TYR A 275 -10.71 6.62 -11.22
CA TYR A 275 -9.30 6.52 -11.57
C TYR A 275 -9.08 5.35 -12.50
N GLU A 276 -8.43 5.65 -13.61
CA GLU A 276 -8.04 4.68 -14.61
C GLU A 276 -6.54 4.47 -14.60
N GLU A 277 -6.13 3.21 -14.56
CA GLU A 277 -4.78 2.78 -14.85
C GLU A 277 -4.86 1.85 -16.06
N SER A 278 -4.20 2.20 -17.16
CA SER A 278 -4.34 1.48 -18.43
C SER A 278 -2.99 1.23 -19.09
N LEU A 279 -2.84 0.06 -19.72
CA LEU A 279 -1.75 -0.23 -20.65
C LEU A 279 -2.27 -0.02 -22.06
N ARG A 280 -1.98 1.15 -22.61
CA ARG A 280 -2.38 1.54 -23.96
C ARG A 280 -1.66 0.71 -25.02
N THR A 281 -2.32 0.55 -26.16
CA THR A 281 -1.65 0.09 -27.39
C THR A 281 -0.56 1.08 -27.80
N ASP A 282 0.40 0.62 -28.60
CA ASP A 282 1.49 1.44 -29.17
C ASP A 282 2.40 2.13 -28.14
N THR A 283 2.38 1.69 -26.89
CA THR A 283 3.22 2.24 -25.82
C THR A 283 4.41 1.33 -25.55
N GLU A 284 5.57 1.92 -25.26
CA GLU A 284 6.76 1.18 -24.85
C GLU A 284 6.56 0.54 -23.47
N VAL A 285 6.93 -0.72 -23.36
CA VAL A 285 6.80 -1.52 -22.14
C VAL A 285 8.01 -2.40 -21.95
N THR A 286 8.35 -2.67 -20.69
CA THR A 286 9.26 -3.76 -20.32
C THR A 286 8.48 -4.82 -19.57
N VAL A 287 8.55 -6.06 -20.05
CA VAL A 287 7.92 -7.24 -19.45
C VAL A 287 8.98 -8.16 -18.88
N VAL A 288 8.82 -8.55 -17.61
CA VAL A 288 9.62 -9.58 -16.95
C VAL A 288 8.71 -10.73 -16.57
N GLY A 289 9.03 -11.94 -17.03
CA GLY A 289 8.20 -13.13 -16.79
C GLY A 289 8.92 -14.43 -17.15
N VAL A 290 8.16 -15.52 -17.26
CA VAL A 290 8.67 -16.83 -17.69
C VAL A 290 8.16 -17.12 -19.09
N ALA A 291 9.10 -17.27 -20.03
CA ALA A 291 8.80 -17.79 -21.34
C ALA A 291 8.57 -19.30 -21.26
N SER A 292 7.44 -19.74 -21.81
CA SER A 292 7.16 -21.15 -22.09
C SER A 292 7.38 -21.38 -23.57
N GLY A 293 8.41 -22.15 -23.92
CA GLY A 293 8.61 -22.59 -25.30
C GLY A 293 7.49 -23.55 -25.69
N SER A 294 6.87 -23.33 -26.84
CA SER A 294 5.99 -24.34 -27.42
C SER A 294 6.82 -25.32 -28.25
N ASP A 295 6.69 -26.62 -27.97
CA ASP A 295 7.27 -27.68 -28.80
C ASP A 295 6.59 -27.77 -30.19
N THR A 296 5.54 -26.98 -30.43
CA THR A 296 4.62 -27.08 -31.57
C THR A 296 4.78 -25.98 -32.63
N GLY A 297 5.82 -25.14 -32.55
CA GLY A 297 6.08 -24.08 -33.54
C GLY A 297 5.16 -22.86 -33.42
N SER A 298 4.43 -22.73 -32.30
CA SER A 298 3.76 -21.49 -31.90
C SER A 298 4.78 -20.50 -31.33
N GLU A 299 4.51 -19.20 -31.49
CA GLU A 299 5.35 -18.14 -30.92
C GLU A 299 5.50 -18.33 -29.39
N PRO A 300 6.68 -18.04 -28.82
CA PRO A 300 6.90 -18.18 -27.39
C PRO A 300 5.95 -17.26 -26.62
N THR A 301 5.30 -17.78 -25.57
CA THR A 301 4.42 -16.99 -24.70
C THR A 301 5.08 -16.73 -23.35
N ILE A 302 5.12 -15.47 -22.92
CA ILE A 302 5.57 -15.09 -21.59
C ILE A 302 4.37 -15.05 -20.66
N THR A 303 4.46 -15.80 -19.57
CA THR A 303 3.43 -15.92 -18.54
C THR A 303 4.01 -15.54 -17.17
N ALA A 304 3.14 -15.38 -16.17
CA ALA A 304 3.60 -15.16 -14.80
C ALA A 304 4.41 -16.34 -14.23
N GLY A 305 4.15 -17.56 -14.71
CA GLY A 305 4.76 -18.80 -14.24
C GLY A 305 4.46 -19.12 -12.77
N ASP A 306 4.60 -20.39 -12.38
CA ASP A 306 4.44 -20.80 -10.97
C ASP A 306 5.70 -20.54 -10.13
N THR A 307 6.84 -20.27 -10.78
CA THR A 307 8.18 -20.28 -10.17
C THR A 307 8.85 -18.91 -10.10
N VAL A 308 8.44 -17.93 -10.91
CA VAL A 308 8.95 -16.56 -10.83
C VAL A 308 8.06 -15.73 -9.91
N ALA A 309 8.72 -15.09 -8.96
CA ALA A 309 8.10 -14.39 -7.85
C ALA A 309 7.25 -13.16 -8.23
N GLU A 310 7.39 -12.64 -9.44
CA GLU A 310 6.72 -11.40 -9.88
C GLU A 310 6.78 -11.30 -11.41
N PHE A 311 5.63 -11.32 -12.05
CA PHE A 311 5.48 -10.85 -13.43
C PHE A 311 5.32 -9.35 -13.39
N VAL A 312 6.19 -8.61 -14.08
CA VAL A 312 6.19 -7.14 -14.05
C VAL A 312 5.99 -6.61 -15.45
N VAL A 313 4.93 -5.84 -15.61
CA VAL A 313 4.69 -4.99 -16.79
C VAL A 313 4.87 -3.56 -16.33
N ALA A 314 5.88 -2.87 -16.86
CA ALA A 314 6.18 -1.49 -16.49
C ALA A 314 6.34 -0.61 -17.73
N PRO A 315 5.79 0.62 -17.72
CA PRO A 315 5.92 1.52 -18.85
C PRO A 315 7.38 1.97 -19.07
N GLY A 316 7.73 2.11 -20.35
CA GLY A 316 9.04 2.53 -20.83
C GLY A 316 10.08 1.40 -20.93
N CYS A 317 11.20 1.73 -21.58
CA CYS A 317 12.32 0.82 -21.77
C CYS A 317 13.38 0.91 -20.66
N GLY A 318 13.77 -0.24 -20.09
CA GLY A 318 15.05 -0.46 -19.40
C GLY A 318 15.44 0.58 -18.33
N GLU A 319 16.15 1.64 -18.76
CA GLU A 319 16.64 2.71 -17.89
C GLU A 319 15.52 3.52 -17.21
N THR A 320 14.40 3.74 -17.90
CA THR A 320 13.25 4.48 -17.35
C THR A 320 12.61 3.69 -16.22
N THR A 321 12.41 2.39 -16.42
CA THR A 321 11.88 1.44 -15.44
C THR A 321 12.80 1.33 -14.22
N ALA A 322 14.12 1.20 -14.42
CA ALA A 322 15.09 1.15 -13.34
C ALA A 322 15.09 2.45 -12.49
N ARG A 323 14.96 3.61 -13.13
CA ARG A 323 14.85 4.90 -12.45
C ARG A 323 13.55 5.01 -11.66
N HIS A 324 12.45 4.48 -12.18
CA HIS A 324 11.16 4.43 -11.48
C HIS A 324 11.27 3.63 -10.17
N PHE A 325 11.83 2.41 -10.22
CA PHE A 325 12.06 1.59 -9.03
C PHE A 325 12.93 2.28 -7.99
N ARG A 326 14.06 2.90 -8.41
CA ARG A 326 14.93 3.64 -7.48
C ARG A 326 14.22 4.80 -6.81
N ARG A 327 13.44 5.59 -7.55
CA ARG A 327 12.64 6.67 -6.98
C ARG A 327 11.61 6.15 -5.97
N ALA A 328 10.99 5.00 -6.24
CA ALA A 328 10.07 4.36 -5.30
C ALA A 328 10.77 3.95 -4.01
N ILE A 329 11.89 3.24 -4.13
CA ILE A 329 12.69 2.77 -2.99
C ILE A 329 13.15 3.96 -2.13
N VAL A 330 13.69 5.02 -2.74
CA VAL A 330 14.15 6.21 -2.02
C VAL A 330 12.99 6.93 -1.33
N GLY A 331 11.88 7.12 -2.02
CA GLY A 331 10.69 7.76 -1.45
C GLY A 331 10.12 6.98 -0.27
N CYS A 332 9.92 5.67 -0.42
CA CYS A 332 9.44 4.80 0.64
C CYS A 332 10.43 4.71 1.81
N SER A 333 11.74 4.66 1.55
CA SER A 333 12.76 4.64 2.61
C SER A 333 12.75 5.94 3.41
N GLY A 334 12.67 7.09 2.73
CA GLY A 334 12.59 8.40 3.39
C GLY A 334 11.34 8.52 4.26
N ALA A 335 10.17 8.12 3.73
CA ALA A 335 8.92 8.12 4.47
C ALA A 335 8.95 7.17 5.68
N ALA A 336 9.51 5.96 5.52
CA ALA A 336 9.67 4.98 6.59
C ALA A 336 10.54 5.52 7.72
N ILE A 337 11.72 6.06 7.39
CA ILE A 337 12.65 6.62 8.37
C ILE A 337 12.01 7.82 9.08
N ALA A 338 11.43 8.77 8.35
CA ALA A 338 10.83 9.96 8.95
C ALA A 338 9.68 9.60 9.91
N SER A 339 8.74 8.78 9.48
CA SER A 339 7.57 8.41 10.30
C SER A 339 7.95 7.52 11.49
N SER A 340 8.72 6.45 11.29
CA SER A 340 9.14 5.57 12.39
C SER A 340 10.05 6.29 13.38
N SER A 341 10.98 7.13 12.94
CA SER A 341 11.87 7.86 13.86
C SER A 341 11.08 8.85 14.73
N VAL A 342 10.19 9.65 14.15
CA VAL A 342 9.35 10.59 14.90
C VAL A 342 8.43 9.84 15.87
N GLY A 343 7.77 8.77 15.43
CA GLY A 343 6.93 7.94 16.29
C GLY A 343 7.70 7.35 17.47
N LEU A 344 8.84 6.71 17.20
CA LEU A 344 9.71 6.14 18.26
C LEU A 344 10.26 7.20 19.21
N SER A 345 10.57 8.41 18.70
CA SER A 345 11.02 9.55 19.52
C SER A 345 9.98 9.92 20.58
N ILE A 346 8.72 10.06 20.15
CA ILE A 346 7.61 10.42 21.03
C ILE A 346 7.38 9.31 22.05
N LEU A 347 7.39 8.05 21.62
CA LEU A 347 7.21 6.90 22.53
C LEU A 347 8.36 6.80 23.55
N ALA A 348 9.61 7.05 23.15
CA ALA A 348 10.75 7.06 24.05
C ALA A 348 10.63 8.19 25.10
N LEU A 349 10.23 9.40 24.68
CA LEU A 349 9.97 10.50 25.59
C LEU A 349 8.85 10.17 26.59
N LEU A 350 7.76 9.57 26.12
CA LEU A 350 6.65 9.12 26.97
C LEU A 350 7.07 8.02 27.95
N ALA A 351 8.01 7.16 27.55
CA ALA A 351 8.57 6.09 28.39
C ALA A 351 9.57 6.60 29.45
N GLY A 352 9.86 7.91 29.48
CA GLY A 352 10.83 8.50 30.41
C GLY A 352 12.28 8.35 29.95
N HIS A 353 12.52 7.84 28.73
CA HIS A 353 13.83 7.85 28.09
C HIS A 353 14.07 9.24 27.52
N GLY A 354 14.37 10.21 28.39
CA GLY A 354 14.86 11.51 27.97
C GLY A 354 16.10 11.30 27.09
N TRP A 355 16.00 11.61 25.80
CA TRP A 355 17.12 11.39 24.89
C TRP A 355 18.30 12.28 25.27
N TRP A 356 19.40 11.63 25.62
CA TRP A 356 20.75 12.15 25.49
C TRP A 356 21.11 12.24 24.00
N ILE A 357 20.45 13.13 23.26
CA ILE A 357 21.04 13.65 22.03
C ILE A 357 21.70 14.95 22.47
N PRO A 358 23.04 14.99 22.69
CA PRO A 358 23.71 16.26 22.86
C PRO A 358 23.47 17.04 21.56
N LEU A 359 22.63 18.07 21.63
CA LEU A 359 22.62 19.10 20.62
C LEU A 359 24.06 19.66 20.59
N PRO A 360 24.79 19.52 19.47
CA PRO A 360 26.13 20.08 19.40
C PRO A 360 26.00 21.60 19.42
N GLY A 361 26.36 22.21 20.55
CA GLY A 361 26.65 23.64 20.68
C GLY A 361 25.44 24.55 20.72
N LEU A 362 25.00 24.87 21.95
CA LEU A 362 24.70 26.25 22.31
C LEU A 362 25.77 26.74 23.26
#